data_AF-A0A517PPW8-F1
#
_entry.id   AF-A0A517PPW8-F1
#
_cell.length_a   1.000
_cell.length_b   1.000
_cell.length_c   1.000
_cell.angle_alpha   90.00
_cell.angle_beta   90.00
_cell.angle_gamma   90.00
#
_symmetry.space_group_name_H-M   'P 1'
#
loop_
_entity.id
_entity.type
_entity.pdbx_description
1 polymer ?
#
loop_
_entity_poly.entity_id
_entity_poly.type
_entity_poly.pdbx_seq_one_letter_code
_entity_poly.pdbx_strand_id
1 'polypeptide(L)'
;MKLDGQIVGNAGLYFTCYQLSLLGWNVMPTARNARGIDVVAYSGDGKKYIGVQVKALSKRAPVPLGKTLDKVMGDFWVIVNKVSIDPTAFILTPDKVRQLAHRGEKEGRVSFWLQPNAYDVDEFRGAWSRIGRGDSGS
;
A
#
# COMPACT_ATOMS: atom_id res chain seq x y z
N MET A 1 -7.75 -15.23 16.67
CA MET A 1 -8.84 -15.26 15.67
C MET A 1 -8.24 -15.07 14.28
N LYS A 2 -8.58 -15.91 13.29
CA LYS A 2 -8.16 -15.71 11.90
C LYS A 2 -9.19 -14.78 11.23
N LEU A 3 -8.76 -13.59 10.82
CA LEU A 3 -9.63 -12.67 10.09
C LEU A 3 -9.81 -13.13 8.64
N ASP A 4 -10.98 -12.87 8.09
CA ASP A 4 -11.23 -13.01 6.66
C ASP A 4 -10.34 -12.05 5.85
N GLY A 5 -9.90 -12.47 4.65
CA GLY A 5 -9.01 -11.68 3.81
C GLY A 5 -9.60 -10.34 3.39
N GLN A 6 -10.93 -10.28 3.23
CA GLN A 6 -11.65 -9.05 2.93
C GLN A 6 -11.61 -8.07 4.11
N ILE A 7 -11.69 -8.58 5.34
CA ILE A 7 -11.62 -7.78 6.56
C ILE A 7 -10.20 -7.25 6.74
N VAL A 8 -9.18 -8.09 6.51
CA VAL A 8 -7.76 -7.70 6.54
C VAL A 8 -7.49 -6.57 5.54
N GLY A 9 -7.98 -6.70 4.30
CA GLY A 9 -7.88 -5.67 3.27
C GLY A 9 -8.51 -4.35 3.70
N ASN A 10 -9.73 -4.39 4.23
CA ASN A 10 -10.42 -3.19 4.73
C ASN A 10 -9.68 -2.54 5.89
N ALA A 11 -9.22 -3.33 6.86
CA ALA A 11 -8.50 -2.79 8.02
C ALA A 11 -7.23 -2.04 7.59
N GLY A 12 -6.46 -2.59 6.65
CA GLY A 12 -5.26 -1.90 6.15
C GLY A 12 -5.58 -0.67 5.30
N LEU A 13 -6.68 -0.72 4.52
CA LEU A 13 -7.17 0.43 3.76
C LEU A 13 -7.50 1.61 4.69
N TYR A 14 -8.36 1.39 5.68
CA TYR A 14 -8.77 2.45 6.61
C TYR A 14 -7.64 2.90 7.53
N PHE A 15 -6.73 2.00 7.92
CA PHE A 15 -5.51 2.37 8.64
C PHE A 15 -4.64 3.32 7.81
N THR A 16 -4.50 3.05 6.50
CA THR A 16 -3.77 3.94 5.58
C THR A 16 -4.47 5.29 5.47
N CYS A 17 -5.80 5.31 5.34
CA CYS A 17 -6.56 6.56 5.32
C CYS A 17 -6.34 7.38 6.60
N TYR A 18 -6.41 6.74 7.77
CA TYR A 18 -6.15 7.39 9.05
C TYR A 18 -4.76 8.06 9.09
N GLN A 19 -3.72 7.34 8.66
CA GLN A 19 -2.35 7.87 8.65
C GLN A 19 -2.18 9.05 7.69
N LEU A 20 -2.77 8.97 6.49
CA LEU A 20 -2.76 10.08 5.53
C LEU A 20 -3.54 11.30 6.05
N SER A 21 -4.66 11.10 6.74
CA SER A 21 -5.39 12.19 7.38
C SER A 21 -4.58 12.88 8.48
N LEU A 22 -3.81 12.14 9.28
CA LEU A 22 -2.88 12.74 10.25
C LEU A 22 -1.76 13.57 9.59
N LEU A 23 -1.45 13.31 8.32
CA LEU A 23 -0.54 14.11 7.51
C LEU A 23 -1.22 15.30 6.80
N GLY A 24 -2.47 15.60 7.13
CA GLY A 24 -3.21 16.75 6.60
C GLY A 24 -3.77 16.52 5.19
N TRP A 25 -3.82 15.28 4.70
CA TRP A 25 -4.48 14.99 3.44
C TRP A 25 -5.99 14.79 3.63
N ASN A 26 -6.79 15.28 2.68
CA ASN A 26 -8.18 14.89 2.53
C ASN A 26 -8.24 13.55 1.79
N VAL A 27 -8.80 12.51 2.41
CA VAL A 27 -8.65 11.12 1.94
C VAL A 27 -9.98 10.51 1.53
N MET A 28 -10.00 9.85 0.37
CA MET A 28 -11.15 9.11 -0.14
C MET A 28 -10.74 7.68 -0.51
N PRO A 29 -11.24 6.64 0.18
CA PRO A 29 -11.11 5.28 -0.28
C PRO A 29 -11.96 5.08 -1.54
N THR A 30 -11.42 4.36 -2.52
CA THR A 30 -12.14 4.05 -3.76
C THR A 30 -13.13 2.90 -3.59
N ALA A 31 -14.14 2.87 -4.45
CA ALA A 31 -15.05 1.73 -4.52
C ALA A 31 -14.31 0.47 -5.01
N ARG A 32 -14.46 -0.64 -4.29
CA ARG A 32 -13.83 -1.93 -4.65
C ARG A 32 -14.22 -2.36 -6.06
N ASN A 33 -13.29 -3.02 -6.75
CA ASN A 33 -13.36 -3.46 -8.15
C ASN A 33 -13.21 -2.36 -9.21
N ALA A 34 -12.96 -1.10 -8.83
CA ALA A 34 -12.41 -0.14 -9.77
C ALA A 34 -11.01 -0.59 -10.22
N ARG A 35 -10.71 -0.53 -11.53
CA ARG A 35 -9.34 -0.70 -12.01
C ARG A 35 -8.54 0.51 -11.53
N GLY A 36 -7.69 0.35 -10.53
CA GLY A 36 -6.93 1.49 -10.04
C GLY A 36 -6.32 1.35 -8.65
N ILE A 37 -5.96 2.52 -8.14
CA ILE A 37 -5.51 2.81 -6.78
C ILE A 37 -6.63 2.58 -5.76
N ASP A 38 -6.26 2.19 -4.54
CA ASP A 38 -7.25 1.93 -3.48
C ASP A 38 -7.70 3.21 -2.77
N VAL A 39 -6.83 4.23 -2.73
CA VAL A 39 -7.05 5.50 -2.05
C VAL A 39 -6.65 6.65 -2.97
N VAL A 40 -7.48 7.69 -3.00
CA VAL A 40 -7.13 9.01 -3.53
C VAL A 40 -7.02 9.96 -2.34
N ALA A 41 -5.94 10.74 -2.28
CA ALA A 41 -5.79 11.79 -1.27
C ALA A 41 -5.44 13.12 -1.95
N TYR A 42 -5.95 14.22 -1.42
CA TYR A 42 -5.74 15.55 -2.00
C TYR A 42 -5.43 16.61 -0.93
N SER A 43 -4.71 17.65 -1.31
CA SER A 43 -4.33 18.74 -0.41
C SER A 43 -5.54 19.55 0.06
N GLY A 44 -5.37 20.31 1.15
CA GLY A 44 -6.44 21.17 1.68
C GLY A 44 -7.02 22.15 0.66
N ASP A 45 -6.17 22.66 -0.25
CA ASP A 45 -6.56 23.56 -1.34
C ASP A 45 -7.02 22.83 -2.63
N GLY A 46 -7.02 21.49 -2.62
CA GLY A 46 -7.45 20.67 -3.76
C GLY A 46 -6.54 20.72 -4.98
N LYS A 47 -5.31 21.24 -4.89
CA LYS A 47 -4.41 21.36 -6.05
C LYS A 47 -3.49 20.16 -6.25
N LYS A 48 -3.16 19.45 -5.18
CA LYS A 48 -2.31 18.25 -5.23
C LYS A 48 -3.16 17.02 -5.01
N TYR A 49 -2.90 15.97 -5.78
CA TYR A 49 -3.53 14.68 -5.66
C TYR A 49 -2.47 13.60 -5.63
N ILE A 50 -2.70 12.57 -4.81
CA ILE A 50 -1.90 11.35 -4.78
C ILE A 50 -2.81 10.13 -4.80
N GLY A 51 -2.39 9.12 -5.55
CA GLY A 51 -2.99 7.80 -5.58
C GLY A 51 -2.16 6.80 -4.79
N VAL A 52 -2.81 6.06 -3.90
CA VAL A 52 -2.16 5.07 -3.06
C VAL A 52 -2.76 3.68 -3.26
N GLN A 53 -1.92 2.70 -3.56
CA GLN A 53 -2.28 1.29 -3.51
C GLN A 53 -1.97 0.74 -2.12
N VAL A 54 -2.89 -0.03 -1.55
CA VAL A 54 -2.76 -0.65 -0.23
C VAL A 54 -2.71 -2.18 -0.35
N LYS A 55 -1.76 -2.81 0.35
CA LYS A 55 -1.69 -4.27 0.52
C LYS A 55 -1.62 -4.62 2.00
N ALA A 56 -2.70 -5.19 2.52
CA ALA A 56 -2.79 -5.56 3.93
C ALA A 56 -2.59 -7.05 4.14
N LEU A 57 -1.86 -7.42 5.19
CA LEU A 57 -1.56 -8.80 5.57
C LEU A 57 -1.74 -8.99 7.08
N SER A 58 -2.32 -10.12 7.49
CA SER A 58 -2.48 -10.46 8.92
C SER A 58 -1.15 -10.73 9.64
N LYS A 59 -0.09 -11.03 8.88
CA LYS A 59 1.24 -11.37 9.40
C LYS A 59 2.31 -10.87 8.44
N ARG A 60 3.58 -10.92 8.86
CA ARG A 60 4.73 -10.74 7.96
C ARG A 60 4.76 -11.86 6.93
N ALA A 61 4.50 -11.56 5.66
CA ALA A 61 4.37 -12.55 4.58
C ALA A 61 4.68 -11.93 3.21
N PRO A 62 4.99 -12.73 2.18
CA PRO A 62 5.15 -12.22 0.82
C PRO A 62 3.87 -11.52 0.34
N VAL A 63 4.01 -10.33 -0.25
CA VAL A 63 2.89 -9.56 -0.79
C VAL A 63 2.61 -10.02 -2.22
N PRO A 64 1.39 -10.45 -2.56
CA PRO A 64 1.05 -10.85 -3.92
C PRO A 64 0.97 -9.63 -4.84
N LEU A 65 1.73 -9.65 -5.94
CA LEU A 65 1.70 -8.61 -6.99
C LEU A 65 0.87 -9.05 -8.21
N GLY A 66 0.58 -10.34 -8.35
CA GLY A 66 -0.26 -10.89 -9.41
C GLY A 66 0.53 -11.67 -10.47
N LYS A 67 -0.06 -11.83 -11.66
CA LYS A 67 0.57 -12.58 -12.78
C LYS A 67 1.52 -11.73 -13.62
N THR A 68 1.31 -10.41 -13.62
CA THR A 68 2.14 -9.41 -14.30
C THR A 68 2.34 -8.22 -13.37
N LEU A 69 3.29 -7.34 -13.70
CA LEU A 69 3.57 -6.11 -12.94
C LEU A 69 2.87 -4.87 -13.53
N ASP A 70 2.11 -5.01 -14.61
CA ASP A 70 1.46 -3.88 -15.31
C ASP A 70 0.42 -3.16 -14.45
N LYS A 71 -0.07 -3.83 -13.41
CA LYS A 71 -1.03 -3.28 -12.44
C LYS A 71 -0.36 -2.59 -11.25
N VAL A 72 0.97 -2.59 -11.19
CA VAL A 72 1.71 -1.78 -10.22
C VAL A 72 1.59 -0.34 -10.68
N MET A 73 0.82 0.48 -9.96
CA MET A 73 0.45 1.86 -10.34
C MET A 73 0.22 2.75 -9.12
N GLY A 74 -0.22 3.99 -9.34
CA GLY A 74 -0.37 5.02 -8.32
C GLY A 74 0.94 5.76 -8.07
N ASP A 75 0.95 6.65 -7.08
CA ASP A 75 2.14 7.39 -6.65
C ASP A 75 2.87 6.64 -5.53
N PHE A 76 2.11 5.99 -4.65
CA PHE A 76 2.64 5.24 -3.51
C PHE A 76 1.98 3.87 -3.35
N TRP A 77 2.76 2.96 -2.78
CA TRP A 77 2.33 1.66 -2.30
C TRP A 77 2.51 1.61 -0.78
N VAL A 78 1.45 1.28 -0.07
CA VAL A 78 1.45 1.09 1.38
C VAL A 78 1.18 -0.39 1.68
N ILE A 79 2.17 -1.06 2.25
CA ILE A 79 2.01 -2.42 2.75
C ILE A 79 1.76 -2.35 4.25
N VAL A 80 0.70 -2.98 4.75
CA VAL A 80 0.37 -3.03 6.18
C VAL A 80 0.43 -4.47 6.66
N ASN A 81 1.47 -4.80 7.43
CA ASN A 81 1.60 -6.10 8.10
C ASN A 81 0.90 -6.08 9.47
N LYS A 82 0.60 -7.28 9.99
CA LYS A 82 0.10 -7.50 11.36
C LYS A 82 -1.14 -6.66 11.70
N VAL A 83 -2.00 -6.42 10.70
CA VAL A 83 -3.09 -5.43 10.77
C VAL A 83 -4.08 -5.66 11.92
N SER A 84 -4.17 -6.88 12.45
CA SER A 84 -5.12 -7.25 13.51
C SER A 84 -4.60 -7.06 14.93
N ILE A 85 -3.32 -6.71 15.10
CA ILE A 85 -2.70 -6.62 16.43
C ILE A 85 -1.86 -5.35 16.59
N ASP A 86 -0.85 -5.18 15.75
CA ASP A 86 0.17 -4.14 15.83
C ASP A 86 0.56 -3.77 14.39
N PRO A 87 -0.28 -2.97 13.71
CA PRO A 87 -0.10 -2.68 12.31
C PRO A 87 1.23 -2.00 12.04
N THR A 88 2.04 -2.57 11.15
CA THR A 88 3.29 -1.96 10.69
C THR A 88 3.17 -1.62 9.22
N ALA A 89 3.36 -0.34 8.88
CA ALA A 89 3.30 0.14 7.51
C ALA A 89 4.68 0.22 6.85
N PHE A 90 4.72 -0.02 5.54
CA PHE A 90 5.88 0.15 4.69
C PHE A 90 5.49 0.95 3.46
N ILE A 91 6.22 2.04 3.20
CA ILE A 91 5.87 3.03 2.18
C ILE A 91 6.89 2.93 1.05
N LEU A 92 6.43 2.53 -0.14
CA LEU A 92 7.25 2.34 -1.33
C LEU A 92 6.69 3.12 -2.52
N THR A 93 7.52 3.36 -3.52
CA THR A 93 7.06 3.82 -4.85
C THR A 93 6.76 2.61 -5.74
N PRO A 94 5.89 2.74 -6.76
CA PRO A 94 5.65 1.71 -7.76
C PRO A 94 6.94 1.17 -8.40
N ASP A 95 7.89 2.06 -8.72
CA ASP A 95 9.17 1.67 -9.31
C ASP A 95 9.98 0.78 -8.38
N LYS A 96 10.00 1.09 -7.07
CA LYS A 96 10.68 0.25 -6.10
C LYS A 96 9.98 -1.10 -5.93
N VAL A 97 8.64 -1.13 -5.96
CA VAL A 97 7.87 -2.39 -5.97
C VAL A 97 8.22 -3.25 -7.17
N ARG A 98 8.31 -2.67 -8.38
CA ARG A 98 8.69 -3.41 -9.60
C ARG A 98 10.13 -3.91 -9.52
N GLN A 99 11.06 -3.08 -9.07
CA GLN A 99 12.48 -3.44 -8.93
C GLN A 99 12.69 -4.61 -7.96
N LEU A 100 11.96 -4.62 -6.85
CA LEU A 100 12.08 -5.62 -5.78
C LEU A 100 11.20 -6.86 -6.00
N ALA A 101 10.40 -6.89 -7.07
CA ALA A 101 9.48 -7.98 -7.34
C ALA A 101 10.24 -9.28 -7.63
N HIS A 102 9.91 -10.33 -6.89
CA HIS A 102 10.40 -11.68 -7.13
C HIS A 102 9.45 -12.41 -8.09
N ARG A 103 10.00 -12.92 -9.21
CA ARG A 103 9.28 -13.78 -10.16
C ARG A 103 9.37 -15.24 -9.71
N GLY A 104 8.24 -15.81 -9.30
CA GLY A 104 8.09 -17.24 -9.05
C GLY A 104 7.45 -17.94 -10.24
N GLU A 105 7.95 -19.13 -10.59
CA GLU A 105 7.37 -19.99 -11.61
C GLU A 105 7.16 -21.40 -11.06
N LYS A 106 5.94 -21.92 -11.22
CA LYS A 106 5.59 -23.29 -10.81
C LYS A 106 4.63 -23.87 -11.83
N GLU A 107 4.95 -25.04 -12.39
CA GLU A 107 4.10 -25.75 -13.36
C GLU A 107 3.69 -24.84 -14.55
N GLY A 108 4.64 -24.04 -15.06
CA GLY A 108 4.43 -23.08 -16.14
C GLY A 108 3.59 -21.85 -15.77
N ARG A 109 3.16 -21.71 -14.50
CA ARG A 109 2.44 -20.53 -14.01
C ARG A 109 3.39 -19.54 -13.37
N VAL A 110 3.38 -18.32 -13.89
CA VAL A 110 4.17 -17.20 -13.37
C VAL A 110 3.36 -16.41 -12.34
N SER A 111 4.01 -16.03 -11.24
CA SER A 111 3.46 -15.14 -10.22
C SER A 111 4.55 -14.23 -9.65
N PHE A 112 4.20 -12.99 -9.37
CA PHE A 112 5.09 -12.00 -8.80
C PHE A 112 4.74 -11.74 -7.34
N TRP A 113 5.78 -11.65 -6.51
CA TRP A 113 5.66 -11.46 -5.08
C TRP A 113 6.69 -10.45 -4.59
N LEU A 114 6.33 -9.62 -3.63
CA LEU A 114 7.30 -8.82 -2.90
C LEU A 114 7.66 -9.54 -1.60
N GLN A 115 8.92 -9.96 -1.47
CA GLN A 115 9.38 -10.77 -0.34
C GLN A 115 9.53 -9.93 0.94
N PRO A 116 9.25 -10.48 2.14
CA PRO A 116 9.37 -9.74 3.40
C PRO A 116 10.73 -9.06 3.61
N ASN A 117 11.83 -9.72 3.28
CA ASN A 117 13.17 -9.13 3.39
C ASN A 117 13.42 -7.97 2.41
N ALA A 118 12.61 -7.82 1.37
CA ALA A 118 12.74 -6.73 0.40
C ALA A 118 11.99 -5.46 0.84
N TYR A 119 10.86 -5.60 1.54
CA TYR A 119 10.02 -4.45 1.94
C TYR A 119 10.03 -4.16 3.44
N ASP A 120 10.27 -5.16 4.28
CA ASP A 120 10.30 -5.03 5.74
C ASP A 120 11.70 -4.62 6.21
N VAL A 121 12.13 -3.45 5.73
CA VAL A 121 13.42 -2.80 6.01
C VAL A 121 13.21 -1.37 6.48
N ASP A 122 14.17 -0.82 7.22
CA ASP A 122 14.03 0.48 7.87
C ASP A 122 13.82 1.63 6.88
N GLU A 123 14.30 1.50 5.65
CA GLU A 123 14.06 2.47 4.56
C GLU A 123 12.56 2.71 4.28
N PHE A 124 11.73 1.69 4.47
CA PHE A 124 10.29 1.74 4.16
C PHE A 124 9.42 1.77 5.41
N ARG A 125 9.92 1.22 6.53
CA ARG A 125 9.16 1.05 7.77
C ARG A 125 8.70 2.39 8.32
N GLY A 126 7.38 2.60 8.38
CA GLY A 126 6.78 3.81 8.92
C GLY A 126 7.19 5.10 8.19
N ALA A 127 7.74 4.99 6.97
CA ALA A 127 8.30 6.10 6.20
C ALA A 127 7.22 7.00 5.56
N TRP A 128 6.19 7.34 6.33
CA TRP A 128 5.05 8.18 5.93
C TRP A 128 5.48 9.56 5.43
N SER A 129 6.60 10.10 5.94
CA SER A 129 7.18 11.37 5.50
C SER A 129 7.53 11.39 4.00
N ARG A 130 7.77 10.22 3.37
CA ARG A 130 8.01 10.11 1.92
C ARG A 130 6.81 10.58 1.08
N ILE A 131 5.60 10.51 1.64
CA ILE A 131 4.37 10.96 0.98
C ILE A 131 4.23 12.49 1.05
N GLY A 132 4.85 13.12 2.04
CA GLY A 132 4.70 14.54 2.31
C GLY A 132 3.37 14.87 3.01
N ARG A 133 3.13 16.17 3.24
CA ARG A 133 1.95 16.66 3.95
C ARG A 133 0.92 17.30 3.02
N GLY A 134 -0.36 17.03 3.25
CA GLY A 134 -1.46 17.59 2.47
C GLY A 134 -1.86 19.02 2.88
N ASP A 135 -1.39 19.49 4.02
CA ASP A 135 -1.59 20.84 4.57
C ASP A 135 -0.42 21.80 4.29
N SER A 136 0.63 21.32 3.61
CA SER A 136 1.77 22.16 3.23
C SER A 136 1.41 23.06 2.05
N GLY A 137 0.80 24.21 2.36
CA GLY A 137 0.32 25.22 1.42
C GLY A 137 -1.06 25.82 1.72
N SER A 138 -1.71 25.41 2.82
CA SER A 138 -2.91 26.08 3.36
C SER A 138 -2.57 27.29 4.22
#